data_AF-A0A7X7SQ83-F1
#
_entry.id   AF-A0A7X7SQ83-F1
#
_cell.length_a   1.000
_cell.length_b   1.000
_cell.length_c   1.000
_cell.angle_alpha   90.00
_cell.angle_beta   90.00
_cell.angle_gamma   90.00
#
_symmetry.space_group_name_H-M   'P 1'
#
loop_
_entity.id
_entity.type
_entity.pdbx_description
1 polymer ?
#
loop_
_entity_poly.entity_id
_entity_poly.type
_entity_poly.pdbx_seq_one_letter_code
_entity_poly.pdbx_strand_id
1 'polypeptide(L)'
;MAAHHDQESVSEGGMFRSLSRFSSTLLGIVHTRIELLRTELQEEVQYAAKLALWGFVAAFAGLMALFMGALTVVFAFWDTHRLAASLAMVGLFVVIAIAAVLVTSHKLRTKPPMLDATLAELAKDRDRLRARS
;
A
#
# COMPACT_ATOMS: atom_id res chain seq x y z
N MET A 1 -5.91 -57.32 51.81
CA MET A 1 -7.09 -56.53 51.41
C MET A 1 -6.91 -55.17 52.09
N ALA A 2 -6.53 -54.07 51.45
CA ALA A 2 -6.62 -53.63 50.06
C ALA A 2 -5.32 -52.89 49.65
N ALA A 3 -4.87 -53.13 48.41
CA ALA A 3 -3.82 -52.34 47.78
C ALA A 3 -4.41 -50.98 47.34
N HIS A 4 -3.68 -49.90 47.64
CA HIS A 4 -3.94 -48.56 47.13
C HIS A 4 -3.91 -48.56 45.60
N HIS A 5 -5.08 -48.41 44.97
CA HIS A 5 -5.19 -47.98 43.59
C HIS A 5 -5.33 -46.46 43.59
N ASP A 6 -4.19 -45.75 43.69
CA ASP A 6 -4.11 -44.34 43.32
C ASP A 6 -3.78 -44.26 41.83
N GLN A 7 -4.81 -44.37 40.99
CA GLN A 7 -4.74 -44.01 39.58
C GLN A 7 -5.96 -43.14 39.26
N GLU A 8 -5.73 -42.14 38.40
CA GLU A 8 -6.71 -41.24 37.76
C GLU A 8 -6.89 -39.83 38.39
N SER A 9 -6.15 -38.85 37.83
CA SER A 9 -6.63 -37.45 37.62
C SER A 9 -5.57 -36.49 37.05
N VAL A 10 -4.31 -36.91 36.82
CA VAL A 10 -3.23 -35.97 36.42
C VAL A 10 -3.22 -35.57 34.93
N SER A 11 -4.14 -36.09 34.09
CA SER A 11 -4.05 -35.88 32.62
C SER A 11 -4.67 -34.55 32.11
N GLU A 12 -5.76 -34.06 32.70
CA GLU A 12 -6.47 -32.89 32.15
C GLU A 12 -5.73 -31.55 32.43
N GLY A 13 -5.08 -31.42 33.58
CA GLY A 13 -4.35 -30.20 33.96
C GLY A 13 -3.02 -30.00 33.19
N GLY A 14 -2.43 -31.08 32.67
CA GLY A 14 -1.15 -31.04 31.94
C GLY A 14 -1.29 -30.47 30.52
N MET A 15 -2.33 -30.87 29.79
CA MET A 15 -2.59 -30.39 28.42
C MET A 15 -2.96 -28.91 28.40
N PHE A 16 -3.79 -28.46 29.35
CA PHE A 16 -4.17 -27.05 29.48
C PHE A 16 -2.97 -26.15 29.80
N ARG A 17 -2.04 -26.64 30.64
CA ARG A 17 -0.79 -25.94 30.97
C ARG A 17 0.16 -25.86 29.77
N SER A 18 0.21 -26.90 28.94
CA SER A 18 1.01 -26.90 27.71
C SER A 18 0.43 -25.92 26.67
N LEU A 19 -0.91 -25.91 26.52
CA LEU A 19 -1.61 -24.97 25.65
C LEU A 19 -1.41 -23.51 26.10
N SER A 20 -1.44 -23.25 27.40
CA SER A 20 -1.19 -21.93 27.98
C SER A 20 0.26 -21.46 27.78
N ARG A 21 1.24 -22.35 27.84
CA ARG A 21 2.63 -21.99 27.50
C ARG A 21 2.78 -21.72 26.03
N PHE A 22 2.18 -22.55 25.18
CA PHE A 22 2.25 -22.40 23.73
C PHE A 22 1.60 -21.10 23.26
N SER A 23 0.46 -20.71 23.84
CA SER A 23 -0.19 -19.43 23.54
C SER A 23 0.63 -18.23 24.02
N SER A 24 1.29 -18.33 25.18
CA SER A 24 2.21 -17.29 25.67
C SER A 24 3.44 -17.13 24.76
N THR A 25 4.02 -18.23 24.29
CA THR A 25 5.14 -18.20 23.34
C THR A 25 4.71 -17.63 21.98
N LEU A 26 3.54 -18.02 21.47
CA LEU A 26 2.98 -17.46 20.24
C LEU A 26 2.71 -15.96 20.36
N LEU A 27 2.10 -15.51 21.47
CA LEU A 27 1.87 -14.10 21.75
C LEU A 27 3.18 -13.32 21.81
N GLY A 28 4.22 -13.89 22.43
CA GLY A 28 5.56 -13.31 22.44
C GLY A 28 6.13 -13.12 21.03
N ILE A 29 6.06 -14.16 20.19
CA ILE A 29 6.57 -14.11 18.81
C ILE A 29 5.79 -13.11 17.95
N VAL A 30 4.47 -13.08 18.07
CA VAL A 30 3.61 -12.11 17.36
C VAL A 30 3.93 -10.69 17.79
N HIS A 31 4.14 -10.46 19.09
CA HIS A 31 4.49 -9.15 19.62
C HIS A 31 5.80 -8.63 19.01
N THR A 32 6.85 -9.45 18.96
CA THR A 32 8.14 -9.06 18.37
C THR A 32 8.03 -8.79 16.88
N ARG A 33 7.25 -9.60 16.14
CA ARG A 33 7.04 -9.37 14.70
C ARG A 33 6.20 -8.13 14.41
N ILE A 34 5.18 -7.84 15.21
CA ILE A 34 4.40 -6.61 15.08
C ILE A 34 5.28 -5.39 15.35
N GLU A 35 6.19 -5.47 16.33
CA GLU A 35 7.11 -4.38 16.63
C GLU A 35 8.12 -4.15 15.51
N LEU A 36 8.68 -5.21 14.92
CA LEU A 36 9.53 -5.12 13.73
C LEU A 36 8.76 -4.59 12.51
N LEU A 37 7.58 -5.15 12.21
CA LEU A 37 6.72 -4.70 11.10
C LEU A 37 6.32 -3.24 11.26
N ARG A 38 6.04 -2.78 12.48
CA ARG A 38 5.72 -1.38 12.76
C ARG A 38 6.90 -0.47 12.46
N THR A 39 8.12 -0.91 12.78
CA THR A 39 9.34 -0.14 12.57
C THR A 39 9.69 -0.06 11.07
N GLU A 40 9.62 -1.20 10.37
CA GLU A 40 9.84 -1.28 8.91
C GLU A 40 8.77 -0.47 8.14
N LEU A 41 7.49 -0.58 8.52
CA LEU A 41 6.40 0.21 7.93
C LEU A 41 6.58 1.71 8.16
N GLN A 42 7.05 2.12 9.34
CA GLN A 42 7.31 3.54 9.60
C GLN A 42 8.41 4.09 8.69
N GLU A 43 9.46 3.31 8.44
CA GLU A 43 10.55 3.70 7.56
C GLU A 43 10.09 3.77 6.08
N GLU A 44 9.36 2.76 5.60
CA GLU A 44 8.80 2.76 4.24
C GLU A 44 7.77 3.87 4.02
N VAL A 45 6.88 4.12 4.99
CA VAL A 45 5.89 5.21 4.91
C VAL A 45 6.58 6.56 4.88
N GLN A 46 7.64 6.78 5.65
CA GLN A 46 8.39 8.03 5.58
C GLN A 46 9.11 8.21 4.25
N TYR A 47 9.70 7.16 3.71
CA TYR A 47 10.34 7.22 2.39
C TYR A 47 9.30 7.48 1.29
N ALA A 48 8.18 6.76 1.30
CA ALA A 48 7.07 6.95 0.38
C ALA A 48 6.46 8.35 0.51
N ALA A 49 6.31 8.88 1.72
CA ALA A 49 5.80 10.23 1.97
C ALA A 49 6.77 11.30 1.43
N LYS A 50 8.08 11.14 1.64
CA LYS A 50 9.10 12.03 1.06
C LYS A 50 9.06 11.98 -0.47
N LEU A 51 8.97 10.79 -1.05
CA LEU A 51 8.91 10.62 -2.49
C LEU A 51 7.61 11.19 -3.08
N ALA A 52 6.48 11.01 -2.39
CA ALA A 52 5.20 11.59 -2.76
C ALA A 52 5.22 13.13 -2.67
N LEU A 53 5.82 13.69 -1.62
CA LEU A 53 6.00 15.13 -1.46
C LEU A 53 6.84 15.71 -2.60
N TRP A 54 8.01 15.15 -2.87
CA TRP A 54 8.86 15.60 -3.97
C TRP A 54 8.22 15.37 -5.35
N GLY A 55 7.49 14.27 -5.52
CA GLY A 55 6.69 14.02 -6.72
C GLY A 55 5.60 15.07 -6.92
N PHE A 56 4.91 15.47 -5.85
CA PHE A 56 3.93 16.55 -5.87
C PHE A 56 4.57 17.89 -6.20
N VAL A 57 5.68 18.24 -5.55
CA VAL A 57 6.43 19.49 -5.83
C VAL A 57 6.87 19.54 -7.30
N ALA A 58 7.43 18.45 -7.83
CA ALA A 58 7.86 18.37 -9.22
C ALA A 58 6.67 18.49 -10.19
N ALA A 59 5.56 17.79 -9.92
CA ALA A 59 4.35 17.88 -10.73
C ALA A 59 3.76 19.29 -10.72
N PHE A 60 3.65 19.91 -9.54
CA PHE A 60 3.16 21.27 -9.39
C PHE A 60 4.04 22.28 -10.13
N ALA A 61 5.36 22.22 -9.93
CA ALA A 61 6.30 23.10 -10.63
C ALA A 61 6.23 22.92 -12.15
N GLY A 62 6.13 21.68 -12.64
CA GLY A 62 5.96 21.37 -14.05
C GLY A 62 4.67 21.93 -14.64
N LEU A 63 3.53 21.76 -13.94
CA LEU A 63 2.25 22.33 -14.34
C LEU A 63 2.30 23.87 -14.36
N MET A 64 2.92 24.49 -13.36
CA MET A 64 3.08 25.95 -13.29
C MET A 64 3.96 26.47 -14.44
N ALA A 65 5.07 25.79 -14.74
CA ALA A 65 5.94 26.15 -15.86
C ALA A 65 5.20 26.02 -17.20
N LEU A 66 4.43 24.96 -17.40
CA LEU A 66 3.63 24.74 -18.60
C LEU A 66 2.53 25.82 -18.75
N PHE A 67 1.88 26.19 -17.65
CA PHE A 67 0.90 27.27 -17.61
C PHE A 67 1.53 28.64 -17.92
N MET A 68 2.66 28.97 -17.30
CA MET A 68 3.39 30.20 -17.60
C MET A 68 3.84 30.23 -19.07
N GLY A 69 4.36 29.13 -19.61
CA GLY A 69 4.73 29.00 -21.01
C GLY A 69 3.53 29.19 -21.96
N ALA A 70 2.36 28.67 -21.59
CA ALA A 70 1.11 28.90 -22.32
C ALA A 70 0.77 30.39 -22.39
N LEU A 71 0.82 31.08 -21.24
CA LEU A 71 0.60 32.52 -21.21
C LEU A 71 1.63 33.26 -22.06
N THR A 72 2.91 32.91 -21.98
CA THR A 72 3.96 33.51 -22.82
C THR A 72 3.64 33.38 -24.31
N VAL A 73 3.24 32.19 -24.78
CA VAL A 73 2.85 31.98 -26.18
C VAL A 73 1.62 32.80 -26.53
N VAL A 74 0.59 32.76 -25.68
CA VAL A 74 -0.66 33.51 -25.92
C VAL A 74 -0.40 35.00 -26.02
N PHE A 75 0.37 35.59 -25.09
CA PHE A 75 0.73 37.00 -25.09
C PHE A 75 1.62 37.38 -26.27
N ALA A 76 2.60 36.54 -26.63
CA ALA A 76 3.50 36.81 -27.76
C ALA A 76 2.76 36.85 -29.11
N PHE A 77 1.74 36.02 -29.31
CA PHE A 77 0.98 35.92 -30.56
C PHE A 77 -0.38 36.63 -30.51
N TRP A 78 -0.63 37.41 -29.45
CA TRP A 78 -1.93 38.02 -29.17
C TRP A 78 -2.35 39.11 -30.15
N ASP A 79 -1.44 39.86 -30.78
CA ASP A 79 -1.87 40.94 -31.68
C ASP A 79 -2.33 40.43 -33.05
N THR A 80 -1.85 39.27 -33.49
CA THR A 80 -2.04 38.82 -34.88
C THR A 80 -2.86 37.53 -35.00
N HIS A 81 -2.76 36.61 -34.04
CA HIS A 81 -3.31 35.25 -34.17
C HIS A 81 -3.88 34.68 -32.85
N ARG A 82 -4.61 35.49 -32.07
CA ARG A 82 -5.16 35.13 -30.74
C ARG A 82 -5.82 33.76 -30.70
N LEU A 83 -6.70 33.49 -31.68
CA LEU A 83 -7.50 32.27 -31.75
C LEU A 83 -6.67 31.03 -32.12
N ALA A 84 -5.71 31.17 -33.04
CA ALA A 84 -4.84 30.06 -33.41
C ALA A 84 -3.86 29.71 -32.29
N ALA A 85 -3.30 30.72 -31.62
CA ALA A 85 -2.40 30.52 -30.48
C ALA A 85 -3.10 29.85 -29.29
N SER A 86 -4.33 30.28 -28.96
CA SER A 86 -5.10 29.66 -27.88
C SER A 86 -5.52 28.22 -28.22
N LEU A 87 -6.00 27.96 -29.44
CA LEU A 87 -6.36 26.61 -29.88
C LEU A 87 -5.17 25.66 -29.94
N ALA A 88 -4.00 26.13 -30.41
CA ALA A 88 -2.78 25.33 -30.41
C ALA A 88 -2.38 24.92 -28.99
N MET A 89 -2.47 25.85 -28.03
CA MET A 89 -2.12 25.57 -26.65
C MET A 89 -3.13 24.63 -25.97
N VAL A 90 -4.43 24.83 -26.22
CA VAL A 90 -5.47 23.88 -25.79
C VAL A 90 -5.20 22.49 -26.35
N GLY A 91 -4.91 22.38 -27.64
CA GLY A 91 -4.56 21.12 -28.29
C GLY A 91 -3.35 20.45 -27.63
N LEU A 92 -2.29 21.21 -27.35
CA LEU A 92 -1.10 20.71 -26.66
C LEU A 92 -1.45 20.16 -25.26
N PHE A 93 -2.20 20.92 -24.45
CA PHE A 93 -2.60 20.47 -23.12
C PHE A 93 -3.48 19.22 -23.16
N VAL A 94 -4.38 19.09 -24.14
CA VAL A 94 -5.19 17.89 -24.33
C VAL A 94 -4.32 16.68 -24.67
N VAL A 95 -3.34 16.82 -25.55
CA VAL A 95 -2.40 15.74 -25.88
C VAL A 95 -1.60 15.31 -24.64
N ILE A 96 -1.10 16.27 -23.86
CA ILE A 96 -0.39 15.99 -22.60
C ILE A 96 -1.31 15.26 -21.61
N ALA A 97 -2.57 15.68 -21.47
CA ALA A 97 -3.53 15.04 -20.59
C ALA A 97 -3.83 13.58 -21.01
N ILE A 98 -4.06 13.33 -22.31
CA ILE A 98 -4.27 11.98 -22.83
C ILE A 98 -3.04 11.10 -22.57
N ALA A 99 -1.82 11.60 -22.86
CA ALA A 99 -0.60 10.86 -22.61
C ALA A 99 -0.42 10.54 -21.11
N ALA A 100 -0.69 11.50 -20.22
CA ALA A 100 -0.63 11.29 -18.77
C ALA A 100 -1.62 10.21 -18.30
N VAL A 101 -2.86 10.21 -18.81
CA VAL A 101 -3.85 9.16 -18.52
C VAL A 101 -3.35 7.80 -18.99
N LEU A 102 -2.87 7.67 -20.24
CA LEU A 102 -2.37 6.40 -20.78
C LEU A 102 -1.20 5.84 -19.97
N VAL A 103 -0.21 6.68 -19.64
CA VAL A 103 0.96 6.27 -18.84
C VAL A 103 0.54 5.87 -17.42
N THR A 104 -0.37 6.62 -16.80
CA THR A 104 -0.87 6.33 -15.44
C THR A 104 -1.67 5.04 -15.43
N SER A 105 -2.59 4.85 -16.37
CA SER A 105 -3.36 3.61 -16.54
C SER A 105 -2.45 2.42 -16.80
N HIS A 106 -1.39 2.57 -17.59
CA HIS A 106 -0.41 1.51 -17.82
C HIS A 106 0.31 1.15 -16.52
N LYS A 107 0.84 2.14 -15.79
CA LYS A 107 1.54 1.92 -14.51
C LYS A 107 0.65 1.30 -13.44
N LEU A 108 -0.63 1.67 -13.38
CA LEU A 108 -1.60 1.09 -12.45
C LEU A 108 -1.89 -0.37 -12.79
N ARG A 109 -1.93 -0.73 -14.08
CA ARG A 109 -2.14 -2.11 -14.53
C ARG A 109 -0.91 -3.00 -14.36
N THR A 110 0.29 -2.43 -14.35
CA THR A 110 1.55 -3.19 -14.21
C THR A 110 2.06 -3.28 -12.77
N LYS A 111 1.49 -2.55 -11.81
CA LYS A 111 1.84 -2.72 -10.40
C LYS A 111 1.15 -3.97 -9.84
N PRO A 112 1.89 -4.95 -9.28
CA PRO A 112 1.27 -6.03 -8.54
C PRO A 112 0.59 -5.45 -7.29
N PRO A 113 -0.68 -5.80 -7.03
CA PRO A 113 -1.38 -5.36 -5.83
C PRO A 113 -0.73 -6.04 -4.61
N MET A 114 0.16 -5.33 -3.93
CA MET A 114 0.83 -5.83 -2.73
C MET A 114 -0.17 -6.25 -1.64
N LEU A 115 -1.38 -5.66 -1.68
CA LEU A 115 -2.47 -5.98 -0.75
C LEU A 115 -3.39 -7.08 -1.25
N ASP A 116 -3.65 -7.25 -2.56
CA ASP A 116 -4.51 -8.35 -3.01
C ASP A 116 -3.82 -9.70 -2.88
N ALA A 117 -2.50 -9.77 -3.08
CA ALA A 117 -1.74 -10.98 -2.82
C ALA A 117 -1.81 -11.36 -1.33
N THR A 118 -1.62 -10.38 -0.45
CA THR A 118 -1.70 -10.56 1.01
C THR A 118 -3.13 -10.88 1.47
N LEU A 119 -4.16 -10.24 0.90
CA LEU A 119 -5.57 -10.50 1.19
C LEU A 119 -6.01 -11.87 0.67
N ALA A 120 -5.49 -12.30 -0.48
CA ALA A 120 -5.73 -13.63 -1.03
C ALA A 120 -5.06 -14.71 -0.15
N GLU A 121 -3.86 -14.45 0.37
CA GLU A 121 -3.21 -15.33 1.36
C GLU A 121 -3.99 -15.39 2.67
N LEU A 122 -4.45 -14.25 3.21
CA LEU A 122 -5.30 -14.21 4.40
C LEU A 122 -6.64 -14.95 4.21
N ALA A 123 -7.25 -14.82 3.03
CA ALA A 123 -8.47 -15.56 2.70
C ALA A 123 -8.21 -17.07 2.68
N LYS A 124 -7.07 -17.50 2.12
CA LYS A 124 -6.67 -18.91 2.04
C LYS A 124 -6.38 -19.51 3.40
N ASP A 125 -5.77 -18.73 4.31
CA ASP A 125 -5.53 -19.15 5.69
C ASP A 125 -6.83 -19.24 6.51
N ARG A 126 -7.77 -18.31 6.29
CA ARG A 126 -9.12 -18.39 6.89
C ARG A 126 -9.84 -19.67 6.48
N ASP A 127 -9.77 -20.03 5.20
CA ASP A 127 -10.46 -21.22 4.69
C ASP A 127 -9.81 -22.52 5.21
N ARG A 128 -8.49 -22.54 5.39
CA ARG A 128 -7.77 -23.65 6.03
C ARG A 128 -8.09 -23.81 7.51
N LEU A 129 -8.31 -22.71 8.23
CA LEU A 129 -8.70 -22.74 9.65
C LEU A 129 -10.15 -23.22 9.82
N ARG A 130 -11.06 -22.80 8.93
CA ARG A 130 -12.45 -23.31 8.91
C ARG A 130 -12.55 -24.79 8.54
N ALA A 131 -11.64 -25.30 7.72
CA ALA A 131 -11.62 -26.72 7.35
C ALA A 131 -11.07 -27.64 8.47
N ARG A 132 -10.50 -27.07 9.54
CA ARG A 132 -9.86 -27.81 10.64
C ARG A 132 -10.68 -27.77 11.95
N SER A 133 -11.79 -27.05 11.98
CA SER A 133 -12.80 -27.02 13.06
C SER A 133 -14.01 -27.85 12.68
#